data_AF-A0AAN8RHG1-F1
#
_entry.id   AF-A0AAN8RHG1-F1
#
_cell.length_a   1.000
_cell.length_b   1.000
_cell.length_c   1.000
_cell.angle_alpha   90.00
_cell.angle_beta   90.00
_cell.angle_gamma   90.00
#
_symmetry.space_group_name_H-M   'P 1'
#
loop_
_entity.id
_entity.type
_entity.pdbx_description
1 polymer ?
#
loop_
_entity_poly.entity_id
_entity_poly.type
_entity_poly.pdbx_seq_one_letter_code
_entity_poly.pdbx_strand_id
1 'polypeptide(L)'
;MPPTPASADGTQMSEAPAQNSPSVTPAPPLDPAIREFVAQGLYKRYKMIRASMDSNDESAKSKDASLQENWESLPEHLKISTRAQADDIPRKLELIGCFMAKVDDGTTNGLQLVEKFTPEQLDYLGEVEHDRWVAERIKSGWQAAGQRDSSSQKTPFFTPYAELEQKWKDVDKFMVEGIFEILGLSGYKVFQKD
;
A
#
# COMPACT_ATOMS: atom_id res chain seq x y z
N MET A 1 -48.80 7.84 61.99
CA MET A 1 -48.60 6.47 61.44
C MET A 1 -48.44 6.58 59.92
N PRO A 2 -47.66 5.69 59.29
CA PRO A 2 -47.45 5.60 57.82
C PRO A 2 -48.71 5.03 57.10
N PRO A 3 -48.80 4.90 55.74
CA PRO A 3 -47.67 4.71 54.81
C PRO A 3 -47.70 5.36 53.39
N THR A 4 -46.53 5.25 52.75
CA THR A 4 -46.16 5.27 51.32
C THR A 4 -46.86 4.15 50.50
N PRO A 5 -46.82 4.10 49.14
CA PRO A 5 -45.66 4.19 48.22
C PRO A 5 -45.89 5.19 47.04
N ALA A 6 -45.20 5.24 45.88
CA ALA A 6 -44.23 4.35 45.21
C ALA A 6 -43.29 5.11 44.22
N SER A 7 -42.60 4.36 43.34
CA SER A 7 -41.77 4.75 42.17
C SER A 7 -40.40 5.39 42.50
N ALA A 8 -39.25 4.75 42.26
CA ALA A 8 -38.74 4.15 41.01
C ALA A 8 -38.59 5.19 39.88
N ASP A 9 -37.48 5.30 39.16
CA ASP A 9 -36.49 4.26 38.86
C ASP A 9 -35.03 4.79 38.84
N GLY A 10 -34.06 3.88 38.94
CA GLY A 10 -32.63 4.22 38.88
C GLY A 10 -32.03 3.92 37.50
N THR A 11 -31.42 4.92 36.85
CA THR A 11 -30.61 4.69 35.64
C THR A 11 -29.12 4.79 35.96
N GLN A 12 -28.51 3.64 36.20
CA GLN A 12 -27.08 3.46 36.36
C GLN A 12 -26.42 3.60 34.98
N MET A 13 -25.60 4.65 34.77
CA MET A 13 -24.86 4.80 33.51
C MET A 13 -23.78 3.72 33.43
N SER A 14 -23.90 2.83 32.44
CA SER A 14 -22.88 1.85 32.10
C SER A 14 -21.70 2.55 31.43
N GLU A 15 -20.51 2.48 32.04
CA GLU A 15 -19.27 2.78 31.33
C GLU A 15 -19.08 1.79 30.18
N ALA A 16 -18.70 2.30 29.01
CA ALA A 16 -18.32 1.49 27.87
C ALA A 16 -16.86 1.02 28.02
N PRO A 17 -16.51 -0.23 27.65
CA PRO A 17 -15.15 -0.70 27.79
C PRO A 17 -14.21 0.04 26.84
N ALA A 18 -13.06 0.47 27.37
CA ALA A 18 -12.05 1.17 26.59
C ALA A 18 -11.55 0.29 25.42
N GLN A 19 -11.67 0.81 24.20
CA GLN A 19 -11.10 0.19 23.00
C GLN A 19 -9.57 0.35 23.05
N ASN A 20 -8.89 -0.69 23.52
CA ASN A 20 -7.43 -0.72 23.59
C ASN A 20 -6.85 -1.04 22.20
N SER A 21 -6.96 -0.08 21.27
CA SER A 21 -6.27 -0.15 19.98
C SER A 21 -4.76 -0.14 20.23
N PRO A 22 -3.99 -1.16 19.78
CA PRO A 22 -2.55 -1.12 19.92
C PRO A 22 -2.01 0.09 19.16
N SER A 23 -1.23 0.92 19.86
CA SER A 23 -0.58 2.08 19.25
C SER A 23 0.45 1.60 18.22
N VAL A 24 0.06 1.63 16.94
CA VAL A 24 0.95 1.32 15.82
C VAL A 24 1.99 2.45 15.73
N THR A 25 3.13 2.24 16.37
CA THR A 25 4.33 3.04 16.12
C THR A 25 4.65 2.89 14.63
N PRO A 26 4.72 3.98 13.84
CA PRO A 26 5.08 3.87 12.43
C PRO A 26 6.45 3.21 12.30
N ALA A 27 6.57 2.24 11.40
CA ALA A 27 7.87 1.68 11.03
C ALA A 27 8.84 2.82 10.65
N PRO A 28 10.12 2.75 11.03
CA PRO A 28 11.08 3.78 10.67
C PRO A 28 11.16 3.91 9.14
N PRO A 29 11.28 5.13 8.60
CA PRO A 29 11.38 5.33 7.16
C PRO A 29 12.61 4.61 6.61
N LEU A 30 12.51 4.13 5.36
CA LEU A 30 13.64 3.49 4.71
C LEU A 30 14.84 4.45 4.62
N ASP A 31 16.05 3.88 4.65
CA ASP A 31 17.25 4.64 4.33
C ASP A 31 17.05 5.39 2.98
N PRO A 32 17.39 6.68 2.88
CA PRO A 32 17.04 7.47 1.70
C PRO A 32 17.57 6.91 0.37
N ALA A 33 18.73 6.24 0.36
CA ALA A 33 19.28 5.63 -0.85
C ALA A 33 18.57 4.32 -1.18
N ILE A 34 18.24 3.50 -0.16
CA ILE A 34 17.40 2.31 -0.34
C ILE A 34 16.01 2.69 -0.85
N ARG A 35 15.38 3.72 -0.29
CA ARG A 35 14.08 4.22 -0.75
C ARG A 35 14.10 4.63 -2.22
N GLU A 36 15.08 5.41 -2.65
CA GLU A 36 15.15 5.88 -4.04
C GLU A 36 15.37 4.70 -5.00
N PHE A 37 16.23 3.74 -4.63
CA PHE A 37 16.45 2.52 -5.39
C PHE A 37 15.16 1.68 -5.52
N VAL A 38 14.46 1.44 -4.40
CA VAL A 38 13.20 0.69 -4.36
C VAL A 38 12.11 1.40 -5.17
N ALA A 39 11.98 2.74 -5.05
CA ALA A 39 11.03 3.53 -5.82
C ALA A 39 11.29 3.45 -7.33
N GLN A 40 12.55 3.47 -7.78
CA GLN A 40 12.90 3.25 -9.18
C GLN A 40 12.57 1.81 -9.65
N GLY A 41 12.75 0.80 -8.78
CA GLY A 41 12.35 -0.58 -9.05
C GLY A 41 10.84 -0.72 -9.23
N LEU A 42 10.06 -0.15 -8.29
CA LEU A 42 8.60 -0.10 -8.37
C LEU A 42 8.14 0.62 -9.65
N TYR A 43 8.76 1.76 -10.00
CA TYR A 43 8.41 2.47 -11.22
C TYR A 43 8.63 1.64 -12.49
N LYS A 44 9.77 0.95 -12.60
CA LYS A 44 10.05 0.02 -13.72
C LYS A 44 9.00 -1.08 -13.78
N ARG A 45 8.65 -1.69 -12.65
CA ARG A 45 7.66 -2.77 -12.56
C ARG A 45 6.25 -2.29 -12.93
N TYR A 46 5.84 -1.12 -12.47
CA TYR A 46 4.58 -0.48 -12.86
C TYR A 46 4.49 -0.28 -14.39
N LYS A 47 5.57 0.16 -15.04
CA LYS A 47 5.62 0.27 -16.50
C LYS A 47 5.45 -1.08 -17.21
N MET A 48 6.01 -2.17 -16.67
CA MET A 48 5.89 -3.51 -17.27
C MET A 48 4.44 -4.00 -17.28
N ILE A 49 3.75 -3.96 -16.13
CA ILE A 49 2.35 -4.40 -16.06
C ILE A 49 1.45 -3.53 -16.93
N ARG A 50 1.63 -2.20 -16.91
CA ARG A 50 0.90 -1.28 -17.79
C ARG A 50 1.09 -1.60 -19.26
N ALA A 51 2.32 -1.84 -19.70
CA ALA A 51 2.61 -2.21 -21.09
C ALA A 51 1.94 -3.53 -21.52
N SER A 52 1.68 -4.46 -20.58
CA SER A 52 0.93 -5.70 -20.85
C SER A 52 -0.60 -5.54 -20.86
N MET A 53 -1.13 -4.48 -20.23
CA MET A 53 -2.57 -4.17 -20.21
C MET A 53 -3.02 -3.35 -21.42
N ASP A 54 -2.12 -2.56 -22.02
CA ASP A 54 -2.45 -1.61 -23.07
C ASP A 54 -2.75 -2.32 -24.42
N SER A 55 -4.03 -2.38 -24.78
CA SER A 55 -4.48 -2.88 -26.09
C SER A 55 -4.14 -1.90 -27.23
N ASN A 56 -3.06 -2.14 -27.99
CA ASN A 56 -2.68 -1.61 -29.31
C ASN A 56 -2.87 -0.09 -29.68
N ASP A 57 -3.37 0.76 -28.79
CA ASP A 57 -3.56 2.21 -29.02
C ASP A 57 -2.34 2.99 -28.52
N GLU A 58 -1.34 3.12 -29.40
CA GLU A 58 -0.14 3.94 -29.17
C GLU A 58 -0.46 5.42 -28.87
N SER A 59 -1.62 5.94 -29.28
CA SER A 59 -1.98 7.35 -29.08
C SER A 59 -2.33 7.68 -27.63
N ALA A 60 -2.79 6.68 -26.86
CA ALA A 60 -3.04 6.79 -25.43
C ALA A 60 -1.74 6.74 -24.62
N LYS A 61 -0.79 5.87 -25.00
CA LYS A 61 0.51 5.72 -24.32
C LYS A 61 1.30 7.02 -24.25
N SER A 62 1.31 7.79 -25.34
CA SER A 62 2.03 9.06 -25.45
C SER A 62 1.54 10.17 -24.51
N LYS A 63 0.40 10.00 -23.80
CA LYS A 63 -0.24 11.07 -23.01
C LYS A 63 -0.37 10.78 -21.51
N ASP A 64 -0.20 9.54 -21.04
CA ASP A 64 -0.25 9.24 -19.60
C ASP A 64 1.07 9.69 -18.95
N ALA A 65 1.00 10.76 -18.13
CA ALA A 65 2.14 11.29 -17.39
C ALA A 65 2.83 10.26 -16.46
N SER A 66 2.21 9.11 -16.19
CA SER A 66 2.83 8.00 -15.45
C SER A 66 3.69 7.05 -16.29
N LEU A 67 3.68 7.15 -17.63
CA LEU A 67 4.36 6.23 -18.54
C LEU A 67 5.59 6.85 -19.24
N GLN A 68 6.28 7.79 -18.57
CA GLN A 68 7.51 8.40 -19.07
C GLN A 68 8.62 7.37 -19.33
N GLU A 69 9.57 7.68 -20.21
CA GLU A 69 10.64 6.75 -20.60
C GLU A 69 11.52 6.34 -19.40
N ASN A 70 11.95 7.32 -18.61
CA ASN A 70 12.92 7.21 -17.53
C ASN A 70 12.37 7.78 -16.21
N TRP A 71 12.99 7.44 -15.08
CA TRP A 71 12.60 7.96 -13.76
C TRP A 71 12.77 9.47 -13.68
N GLU A 72 13.84 10.00 -14.27
CA GLU A 72 14.22 11.41 -14.25
C GLU A 72 13.11 12.29 -14.87
N SER A 73 12.49 11.80 -15.94
CA SER A 73 11.40 12.43 -16.68
C SER A 73 10.03 12.33 -16.01
N LEU A 74 9.86 11.45 -15.01
CA LEU A 74 8.59 11.29 -14.27
C LEU A 74 8.24 12.58 -13.50
N PRO A 75 7.00 13.10 -13.57
CA PRO A 75 6.58 14.26 -12.79
C PRO A 75 6.77 14.06 -11.28
N GLU A 76 7.18 15.12 -10.58
CA GLU A 76 7.60 15.01 -9.17
C GLU A 76 6.50 14.46 -8.26
N HIS A 77 5.23 14.81 -8.51
CA HIS A 77 4.11 14.29 -7.72
C HIS A 77 3.91 12.77 -7.88
N LEU A 78 4.36 12.18 -9.00
CA LEU A 78 4.36 10.72 -9.20
C LEU A 78 5.62 10.09 -8.61
N LYS A 79 6.79 10.74 -8.67
CA LYS A 79 7.99 10.29 -7.93
C LYS A 79 7.74 10.23 -6.42
N ILE A 80 7.11 11.27 -5.86
CA ILE A 80 6.68 11.31 -4.45
C ILE A 80 5.74 10.15 -4.14
N SER A 81 4.77 9.86 -5.02
CA SER A 81 3.84 8.74 -4.86
C SER A 81 4.56 7.38 -4.83
N THR A 82 5.50 7.13 -5.75
CA THR A 82 6.26 5.87 -5.78
C THR A 82 7.24 5.75 -4.60
N ARG A 83 7.80 6.87 -4.11
CA ARG A 83 8.58 6.89 -2.86
C ARG A 83 7.70 6.59 -1.64
N ALA A 84 6.48 7.09 -1.59
CA ALA A 84 5.51 6.76 -0.54
C ALA A 84 5.07 5.29 -0.59
N GLN A 85 4.98 4.69 -1.78
CA GLN A 85 4.79 3.24 -1.93
C GLN A 85 5.97 2.45 -1.37
N ALA A 86 7.22 2.88 -1.63
CA ALA A 86 8.43 2.27 -1.10
C ALA A 86 8.51 2.38 0.44
N ASP A 87 8.30 3.57 0.99
CA ASP A 87 8.28 3.83 2.45
C ASP A 87 7.21 3.02 3.20
N ASP A 88 6.15 2.57 2.51
CA ASP A 88 5.06 1.78 3.08
C ASP A 88 5.32 0.26 3.08
N ILE A 89 6.40 -0.23 2.44
CA ILE A 89 6.73 -1.66 2.37
C ILE A 89 6.89 -2.29 3.76
N PRO A 90 7.65 -1.71 4.72
CA PRO A 90 7.78 -2.30 6.06
C PRO A 90 6.42 -2.52 6.74
N ARG A 91 5.52 -1.53 6.68
CA ARG A 91 4.16 -1.65 7.24
C ARG A 91 3.34 -2.75 6.57
N LYS A 92 3.42 -2.90 5.23
CA LYS A 92 2.76 -4.00 4.51
C LYS A 92 3.26 -5.37 4.97
N LEU A 93 4.58 -5.52 5.17
CA LEU A 93 5.14 -6.76 5.67
C LEU A 93 4.63 -7.06 7.10
N GLU A 94 4.65 -6.06 7.99
CA GLU A 94 4.18 -6.20 9.38
C GLU A 94 2.72 -6.66 9.46
N LEU A 95 1.84 -6.16 8.57
CA LEU A 95 0.43 -6.55 8.51
C LEU A 95 0.20 -8.06 8.23
N ILE A 96 1.18 -8.75 7.66
CA ILE A 96 1.13 -10.19 7.39
C ILE A 96 2.15 -10.99 8.24
N GLY A 97 2.62 -10.40 9.35
CA GLY A 97 3.59 -11.03 10.26
C GLY A 97 5.02 -11.14 9.72
N CYS A 98 5.30 -10.50 8.58
CA CYS A 98 6.59 -10.48 7.91
C CYS A 98 7.37 -9.19 8.24
N PHE A 99 8.66 -9.16 7.89
CA PHE A 99 9.50 -7.96 7.95
C PHE A 99 10.69 -8.13 6.99
N MET A 100 11.42 -7.04 6.72
CA MET A 100 12.62 -7.08 5.88
C MET A 100 13.90 -6.93 6.72
N ALA A 101 14.93 -7.70 6.40
CA ALA A 101 16.25 -7.64 7.03
C ALA A 101 17.37 -7.78 5.98
N LYS A 102 18.59 -7.36 6.31
CA LYS A 102 19.74 -7.59 5.42
C LYS A 102 20.23 -9.02 5.59
N VAL A 103 20.68 -9.63 4.50
CA VAL A 103 21.10 -11.05 4.51
C VAL A 103 22.25 -11.29 5.50
N ASP A 104 23.18 -10.33 5.62
CA ASP A 104 24.46 -10.48 6.31
C ASP A 104 24.50 -9.81 7.71
N ASP A 105 23.39 -9.31 8.25
CA ASP A 105 23.38 -8.53 9.51
C ASP A 105 23.35 -9.40 10.79
N GLY A 106 23.25 -10.72 10.66
CA GLY A 106 23.21 -11.67 11.77
C GLY A 106 21.89 -11.67 12.56
N THR A 107 20.95 -10.77 12.26
CA THR A 107 19.60 -10.75 12.86
C THR A 107 18.68 -11.80 12.27
N THR A 108 19.08 -12.40 11.14
CA THR A 108 18.38 -13.46 10.38
C THR A 108 18.43 -14.84 11.04
N ASN A 109 19.18 -15.03 12.13
CA ASN A 109 19.26 -16.29 12.85
C ASN A 109 17.94 -16.66 13.54
N GLY A 110 17.39 -17.83 13.18
CA GLY A 110 16.11 -18.31 13.73
C GLY A 110 14.87 -17.65 13.11
N LEU A 111 15.01 -17.12 11.89
CA LEU A 111 13.90 -16.55 11.13
C LEU A 111 13.67 -17.34 9.85
N GLN A 112 12.40 -17.53 9.48
CA GLN A 112 12.05 -18.22 8.24
C GLN A 112 12.11 -17.25 7.06
N LEU A 113 12.81 -17.64 5.99
CA LEU A 113 12.82 -16.92 4.73
C LEU A 113 11.46 -17.05 4.04
N VAL A 114 10.88 -15.91 3.65
CA VAL A 114 9.68 -15.87 2.81
C VAL A 114 10.10 -15.59 1.37
N GLU A 115 9.76 -16.49 0.45
CA GLU A 115 10.10 -16.36 -0.97
C GLU A 115 8.95 -15.86 -1.84
N LYS A 116 7.71 -15.98 -1.36
CA LYS A 116 6.48 -15.51 -2.02
C LYS A 116 5.37 -15.31 -1.00
N PHE A 117 4.39 -14.48 -1.34
CA PHE A 117 3.14 -14.36 -0.59
C PHE A 117 2.13 -15.43 -1.06
N THR A 118 1.18 -15.77 -0.19
CA THR A 118 -0.02 -16.55 -0.55
C THR A 118 -1.00 -15.71 -1.38
N PRO A 119 -1.91 -16.33 -2.15
CA PRO A 119 -2.95 -15.60 -2.88
C PRO A 119 -3.80 -14.68 -1.98
N GLU A 120 -4.08 -15.12 -0.76
CA GLU A 120 -4.85 -14.40 0.26
C GLU A 120 -4.06 -13.17 0.77
N GLN A 121 -2.76 -13.33 1.06
CA GLN A 121 -1.89 -12.21 1.39
C GLN A 121 -1.74 -11.22 0.23
N LEU A 122 -1.65 -11.69 -1.02
CA LEU A 122 -1.60 -10.81 -2.19
C LEU A 122 -2.88 -10.00 -2.37
N ASP A 123 -4.05 -10.60 -2.18
CA ASP A 123 -5.32 -9.88 -2.28
C ASP A 123 -5.48 -8.83 -1.18
N TYR A 124 -5.18 -9.19 0.07
CA TYR A 124 -5.21 -8.28 1.21
C TYR A 124 -4.19 -7.13 1.08
N LEU A 125 -2.95 -7.42 0.68
CA LEU A 125 -1.94 -6.38 0.49
C LEU A 125 -2.20 -5.53 -0.76
N GLY A 126 -2.88 -6.06 -1.77
CA GLY A 126 -3.40 -5.30 -2.91
C GLY A 126 -4.45 -4.27 -2.47
N GLU A 127 -5.42 -4.68 -1.64
CA GLU A 127 -6.39 -3.78 -1.01
C GLU A 127 -5.70 -2.68 -0.20
N VAL A 128 -4.74 -3.06 0.65
CA VAL A 128 -3.95 -2.11 1.46
C VAL A 128 -3.14 -1.12 0.61
N GLU A 129 -2.64 -1.53 -0.56
CA GLU A 129 -1.93 -0.63 -1.49
C GLU A 129 -2.91 0.32 -2.21
N HIS A 130 -4.06 -0.18 -2.65
CA HIS A 130 -5.11 0.63 -3.24
C HIS A 130 -5.61 1.69 -2.26
N ASP A 131 -5.92 1.32 -1.02
CA ASP A 131 -6.36 2.25 0.03
C ASP A 131 -5.29 3.31 0.35
N ARG A 132 -4.01 2.91 0.45
CA ARG A 132 -2.88 3.83 0.61
C ARG A 132 -2.82 4.82 -0.55
N TRP A 133 -2.95 4.34 -1.78
CA TRP A 133 -2.93 5.15 -2.99
C TRP A 133 -4.13 6.11 -3.07
N VAL A 134 -5.34 5.65 -2.76
CA VAL A 134 -6.57 6.48 -2.72
C VAL A 134 -6.43 7.58 -1.68
N ALA A 135 -5.99 7.26 -0.46
CA ALA A 135 -5.78 8.22 0.61
C ALA A 135 -4.73 9.30 0.25
N GLU A 136 -3.60 8.89 -0.35
CA GLU A 136 -2.56 9.80 -0.86
C GLU A 136 -3.13 10.75 -1.93
N ARG A 137 -3.90 10.21 -2.88
CA ARG A 137 -4.48 10.96 -4.01
C ARG A 137 -5.51 12.00 -3.53
N ILE A 138 -6.43 11.61 -2.65
CA ILE A 138 -7.40 12.51 -2.01
C ILE A 138 -6.67 13.63 -1.25
N LYS A 139 -5.67 13.29 -0.42
CA LYS A 139 -4.85 14.27 0.32
C LYS A 139 -4.10 15.23 -0.61
N SER A 140 -3.73 14.77 -1.80
CA SER A 140 -3.01 15.54 -2.83
C SER A 140 -3.94 16.30 -3.80
N GLY A 141 -5.25 16.36 -3.53
CA GLY A 141 -6.21 17.13 -4.34
C GLY A 141 -6.63 16.49 -5.66
N TRP A 142 -6.36 15.20 -5.87
CA TRP A 142 -6.82 14.49 -7.07
C TRP A 142 -8.35 14.40 -7.13
N GLN A 143 -8.88 14.35 -8.35
CA GLN A 143 -10.33 14.39 -8.60
C GLN A 143 -10.85 13.06 -9.15
N ALA A 144 -12.06 12.68 -8.72
CA ALA A 144 -12.80 11.60 -9.36
C ALA A 144 -13.18 11.98 -10.80
N ALA A 145 -13.00 11.06 -11.75
CA ALA A 145 -13.38 11.23 -13.15
C ALA A 145 -13.65 9.87 -13.81
N GLY A 146 -14.50 9.82 -14.84
CA GLY A 146 -14.81 8.57 -15.56
C GLY A 146 -13.63 7.97 -16.35
N GLN A 147 -12.53 8.70 -16.50
CA GLN A 147 -11.30 8.24 -17.15
C GLN A 147 -10.07 8.76 -16.39
N ARG A 148 -8.96 8.04 -16.50
CA ARG A 148 -7.68 8.42 -15.89
C ARG A 148 -7.01 9.50 -16.72
N ASP A 149 -6.58 10.57 -16.05
CA ASP A 149 -5.68 11.58 -16.61
C ASP A 149 -4.66 11.93 -15.52
N SER A 150 -3.49 11.29 -15.58
CA SER A 150 -2.39 11.52 -14.63
C SER A 150 -1.82 12.94 -14.72
N SER A 151 -2.00 13.65 -15.84
CA SER A 151 -1.50 15.01 -16.06
C SER A 151 -2.38 16.04 -15.36
N SER A 152 -3.70 15.87 -15.42
CA SER A 152 -4.69 16.71 -14.74
C SER A 152 -5.07 16.21 -13.33
N GLN A 153 -4.36 15.24 -12.78
CA GLN A 153 -4.62 14.63 -11.46
C GLN A 153 -6.05 14.08 -11.30
N LYS A 154 -6.52 13.32 -12.31
CA LYS A 154 -7.86 12.71 -12.36
C LYS A 154 -7.82 11.19 -12.43
N THR A 155 -8.77 10.54 -11.76
CA THR A 155 -8.84 9.08 -11.70
C THR A 155 -10.26 8.51 -11.55
N PRO A 156 -10.56 7.35 -12.17
CA PRO A 156 -11.78 6.58 -11.89
C PRO A 156 -11.65 5.66 -10.67
N PHE A 157 -10.46 5.50 -10.11
CA PHE A 157 -10.17 4.51 -9.06
C PHE A 157 -10.54 4.94 -7.63
N PHE A 158 -11.34 6.00 -7.45
CA PHE A 158 -11.92 6.35 -6.15
C PHE A 158 -13.17 5.51 -5.88
N THR A 159 -12.94 4.20 -5.75
CA THR A 159 -13.94 3.16 -5.52
C THR A 159 -13.42 2.18 -4.46
N PRO A 160 -14.26 1.52 -3.64
CA PRO A 160 -13.80 0.46 -2.75
C PRO A 160 -13.07 -0.64 -3.51
N TYR A 161 -11.99 -1.20 -2.94
CA TYR A 161 -11.21 -2.24 -3.62
C TYR A 161 -12.08 -3.43 -4.02
N ALA A 162 -13.05 -3.85 -3.19
CA ALA A 162 -14.02 -4.89 -3.53
C ALA A 162 -14.72 -4.66 -4.90
N GLU A 163 -15.07 -3.42 -5.24
CA GLU A 163 -15.77 -3.02 -6.47
C GLU A 163 -14.84 -2.73 -7.66
N LEU A 164 -13.51 -2.69 -7.44
CA LEU A 164 -12.52 -2.44 -8.47
C LEU A 164 -12.48 -3.58 -9.51
N GLU A 165 -12.38 -3.24 -10.80
CA GLU A 165 -12.23 -4.25 -11.87
C GLU A 165 -11.01 -5.14 -11.63
N GLN A 166 -11.12 -6.44 -11.90
CA GLN A 166 -10.06 -7.42 -11.61
C GLN A 166 -8.70 -7.01 -12.21
N LYS A 167 -8.69 -6.52 -13.45
CA LYS A 167 -7.46 -6.07 -14.13
C LYS A 167 -6.69 -4.97 -13.38
N TRP A 168 -7.35 -4.16 -12.55
CA TRP A 168 -6.71 -3.13 -11.72
C TRP A 168 -6.24 -3.71 -10.39
N LYS A 169 -7.04 -4.59 -9.75
CA LYS A 169 -6.58 -5.39 -8.60
C LYS A 169 -5.31 -6.18 -8.93
N ASP A 170 -5.22 -6.71 -10.14
CA ASP A 170 -4.06 -7.45 -10.63
C ASP A 170 -2.81 -6.56 -10.75
N VAL A 171 -2.97 -5.25 -10.97
CA VAL A 171 -1.84 -4.29 -10.89
C VAL A 171 -1.34 -4.16 -9.46
N ASP A 172 -2.23 -3.95 -8.49
CA ASP A 172 -1.84 -3.80 -7.09
C ASP A 172 -1.17 -5.08 -6.55
N LYS A 173 -1.73 -6.25 -6.86
CA LYS A 173 -1.14 -7.57 -6.55
C LYS A 173 0.24 -7.74 -7.19
N PHE A 174 0.37 -7.44 -8.49
CA PHE A 174 1.64 -7.55 -9.19
C PHE A 174 2.69 -6.60 -8.62
N MET A 175 2.30 -5.40 -8.19
CA MET A 175 3.20 -4.42 -7.55
C MET A 175 3.66 -4.90 -6.17
N VAL A 176 2.74 -5.45 -5.35
CA VAL A 176 3.06 -6.06 -4.04
C VAL A 176 3.99 -7.27 -4.19
N GLU A 177 3.73 -8.17 -5.14
CA GLU A 177 4.59 -9.32 -5.41
C GLU A 177 6.03 -8.91 -5.78
N GLY A 178 6.19 -7.73 -6.41
CA GLY A 178 7.49 -7.16 -6.76
C GLY A 178 8.41 -6.84 -5.59
N ILE A 179 7.90 -6.80 -4.36
CA ILE A 179 8.68 -6.48 -3.16
C ILE A 179 9.88 -7.44 -3.02
N PHE A 180 9.71 -8.74 -3.26
CA PHE A 180 10.80 -9.72 -3.13
C PHE A 180 11.97 -9.45 -4.10
N GLU A 181 11.65 -9.19 -5.37
CA GLU A 181 12.63 -8.89 -6.42
C GLU A 181 13.38 -7.59 -6.10
N ILE A 182 12.63 -6.52 -5.81
CA ILE A 182 13.17 -5.17 -5.63
C ILE A 182 14.00 -5.08 -4.35
N LEU A 183 13.54 -5.69 -3.25
CA LEU A 183 14.32 -5.78 -2.00
C LEU A 183 15.57 -6.65 -2.18
N GLY A 184 15.47 -7.78 -2.89
CA GLY A 184 16.60 -8.67 -3.17
C GLY A 184 17.74 -7.95 -3.89
N LEU A 185 17.41 -7.11 -4.88
CA LEU A 185 18.39 -6.26 -5.59
C LEU A 185 19.05 -5.19 -4.71
N SER A 186 18.46 -4.87 -3.55
CA SER A 186 19.00 -3.94 -2.56
C SER A 186 19.72 -4.62 -1.37
N GLY A 187 19.89 -5.96 -1.41
CA GLY A 187 20.54 -6.74 -0.36
C GLY A 187 19.65 -7.12 0.83
N TYR A 188 18.34 -6.91 0.72
CA TYR A 188 17.36 -7.29 1.73
C TYR A 188 16.59 -8.54 1.32
N LYS A 189 16.08 -9.29 2.30
CA LYS A 189 15.10 -10.36 2.10
C LYS A 189 13.94 -10.20 3.08
N VAL A 190 12.82 -10.86 2.78
CA VAL A 190 11.63 -10.89 3.63
C VAL A 190 11.68 -12.12 4.52
N PHE A 191 11.39 -11.93 5.80
CA PHE A 191 11.39 -12.97 6.82
C PHE A 191 10.11 -12.94 7.64
N GLN A 192 9.79 -14.07 8.27
CA GLN A 192 8.77 -14.18 9.31
C GLN A 192 9.37 -14.83 10.57
N LYS A 193 8.73 -14.62 11.72
CA LYS A 193 9.08 -15.35 12.96
C LYS A 193 8.45 -16.75 12.92
N ASP A 194 9.13 -17.71 13.55
CA ASP A 194 8.56 -19.02 13.92
C ASP A 194 7.37 -18.86 14.90
#